data_AF-A0A9W8AKC0-F1
#
_entry.id   AF-A0A9W8AKC0-F1
#
_cell.length_a   1.000
_cell.length_b   1.000
_cell.length_c   1.000
_cell.angle_alpha   90.00
_cell.angle_beta   90.00
_cell.angle_gamma   90.00
#
_symmetry.space_group_name_H-M   'P 1'
#
loop_
_entity.id
_entity.type
_entity.pdbx_description
1 polymer ?
#
loop_
_entity_poly.entity_id
_entity_poly.type
_entity_poly.pdbx_seq_one_letter_code
_entity_poly.pdbx_strand_id
1 'polypeptide(L)'
;MLSGKPAQAHQVSISLADVINTAELHQYIHGRLPWSPTVLNATKALDTVVNHWASTHHYSVGRSIFTGGDARSLSYGLDIWFGLFLSVRPVMGQLILNVDSSAHVFYAPGNALELAGGLANRNIPTKDIRADGLNWSMQTRLSTFFDGAVICMKLPNGGERRYTLKRIVFKTPATVTFERKHPDGTSDVCTVAQYFQETYGVTLNYPDAPCAETRGGQVLPLELCEMVPGSRYGNKLSDYDTSAMIKQTCVRPFERFQNIQAKSRDILSLNNNPYLQEFGMSIDNRFSTTNARVLPMPELKYKQSVNGRVTDQLVVPTGGSWNMMKKRVNRSSFVKDIGIMVMSRSNNASSMIQSFTENLRKQMGFLGIGYNGNQSPRTMYSNSLHDIAPTLQSLHREMQGQRGKNDS
;
A
#
# COMPACT_ATOMS: atom_id res chain seq x y z
N MET A 1 17.26 -33.10 1.03
CA MET A 1 17.02 -32.62 2.42
C MET A 1 15.54 -32.33 2.61
N LEU A 2 14.74 -33.28 3.11
CA LEU A 2 13.43 -33.03 3.76
C LEU A 2 13.01 -34.31 4.53
N SER A 3 13.94 -34.92 5.29
CA SER A 3 13.53 -35.80 6.39
C SER A 3 12.68 -34.96 7.36
N GLY A 4 11.56 -35.50 7.84
CA GLY A 4 10.70 -34.82 8.78
C GLY A 4 11.53 -34.34 9.96
N LYS A 5 11.72 -33.02 10.08
CA LYS A 5 12.34 -32.46 11.27
C LYS A 5 11.47 -32.92 12.46
N PRO A 6 12.04 -33.60 13.47
CA PRO A 6 11.32 -33.81 14.73
C PRO A 6 10.83 -32.45 15.24
N ALA A 7 9.74 -32.45 16.02
CA ALA A 7 9.20 -31.24 16.64
C ALA A 7 10.37 -30.38 17.14
N GLN A 8 10.47 -29.16 16.62
CA GLN A 8 11.66 -28.34 16.80
C GLN A 8 11.79 -28.09 18.31
N ALA A 9 12.76 -28.74 18.95
CA ALA A 9 12.99 -28.55 20.37
C ALA A 9 13.44 -27.10 20.57
N HIS A 10 12.56 -26.26 21.11
CA HIS A 10 12.87 -24.88 21.42
C HIS A 10 13.38 -24.82 22.85
N GLN A 11 14.63 -24.38 23.02
CA GLN A 11 15.15 -24.04 24.34
C GLN A 11 14.67 -22.62 24.69
N VAL A 12 13.79 -22.52 25.69
CA VAL A 12 13.24 -21.25 26.17
C VAL A 12 13.81 -20.97 27.56
N SER A 13 14.47 -19.82 27.72
CA SER A 13 14.94 -19.32 29.02
C SER A 13 14.11 -18.10 29.41
N ILE A 14 13.54 -18.11 30.61
CA ILE A 14 12.72 -17.02 31.15
C ILE A 14 13.44 -16.50 32.39
N SER A 15 13.70 -15.19 32.43
CA SER A 15 14.31 -14.50 33.56
C SER A 15 13.64 -13.15 33.79
N LEU A 16 13.61 -12.69 35.05
CA LEU A 16 13.08 -11.38 35.39
C LEU A 16 14.04 -10.30 34.86
N ALA A 17 13.54 -9.48 33.93
CA ALA A 17 14.32 -8.38 33.37
C ALA A 17 14.16 -7.08 34.18
N ASP A 18 12.93 -6.75 34.58
CA ASP A 18 12.61 -5.51 35.29
C ASP A 18 11.21 -5.58 35.95
N VAL A 19 10.92 -4.64 36.85
CA VAL A 19 9.60 -4.45 37.49
C VAL A 19 9.03 -3.10 37.06
N ILE A 20 7.88 -3.12 36.38
CA ILE A 20 7.26 -1.91 35.81
C ILE A 20 6.45 -1.18 36.88
N ASN A 21 6.93 -0.02 37.31
CA ASN A 21 6.23 0.85 38.25
C ASN A 21 5.17 1.73 37.54
N THR A 22 3.89 1.42 37.75
CA THR A 22 2.77 2.20 37.18
C THR A 22 2.47 3.49 37.94
N ALA A 23 3.02 3.70 39.14
CA ALA A 23 2.78 4.92 39.92
C ALA A 23 3.33 6.17 39.22
N GLU A 24 4.47 6.08 38.54
CA GLU A 24 5.00 7.19 37.74
C GLU A 24 4.08 7.52 36.55
N LEU A 25 3.51 6.51 35.89
CA LEU A 25 2.52 6.70 34.84
C LEU A 25 1.29 7.45 35.38
N HIS A 26 0.79 7.07 36.56
CA HIS A 26 -0.29 7.79 37.23
C HIS A 26 0.08 9.25 37.56
N GLN A 27 1.30 9.51 38.04
CA GLN A 27 1.74 10.87 38.31
C GLN A 27 1.88 11.71 37.03
N TYR A 28 2.35 11.10 35.93
CA TYR A 28 2.47 11.73 34.62
C TYR A 28 1.10 12.14 34.06
N ILE A 29 0.10 11.24 34.05
CA ILE A 29 -1.24 11.56 33.53
C ILE A 29 -1.92 12.68 34.34
N HIS A 30 -1.57 12.84 35.62
CA HIS A 30 -2.06 13.93 36.46
C HIS A 30 -1.18 15.21 36.40
N GLY A 31 -0.21 15.26 35.48
CA GLY A 31 0.66 16.43 35.27
C GLY A 31 1.62 16.71 36.43
N ARG A 32 1.88 15.72 37.30
CA ARG A 32 2.77 15.86 38.47
C ARG A 32 4.22 15.56 38.14
N LEU A 33 4.46 14.73 37.13
CA LEU A 33 5.80 14.38 36.65
C LEU A 33 5.91 14.60 35.14
N PRO A 34 7.12 14.90 34.62
CA PRO A 34 7.37 14.92 33.19
C PRO A 34 7.41 13.50 32.60
N TRP A 35 7.47 13.43 31.28
CA TRP A 35 7.65 12.18 30.56
C TRP A 35 8.99 11.51 30.94
N SER A 36 8.96 10.21 31.26
CA SER A 36 10.14 9.42 31.63
C SER A 36 10.22 8.10 30.86
N PRO A 37 11.39 7.43 30.82
CA PRO A 37 11.50 6.06 30.31
C PRO A 37 10.57 5.06 31.03
N THR A 38 10.34 5.24 32.34
CA THR A 38 9.38 4.43 33.12
C THR A 38 7.96 4.57 32.58
N VAL A 39 7.52 5.80 32.31
CA VAL A 39 6.21 6.09 31.69
C VAL A 39 6.08 5.42 30.33
N LEU A 40 7.13 5.47 29.50
CA LEU A 40 7.17 4.79 28.20
C LEU A 40 7.06 3.27 28.35
N ASN A 41 7.83 2.67 29.25
CA ASN A 41 7.83 1.22 29.47
C ASN A 41 6.48 0.74 30.02
N ALA A 42 5.88 1.48 30.96
CA ALA A 42 4.54 1.20 31.45
C ALA A 42 3.49 1.30 30.33
N THR A 43 3.55 2.35 29.50
CA THR A 43 2.65 2.49 28.35
C THR A 43 2.80 1.33 27.36
N LYS A 44 4.04 0.91 27.06
CA LYS A 44 4.30 -0.24 26.17
C LYS A 44 3.79 -1.56 26.75
N ALA A 45 3.95 -1.79 28.05
CA ALA A 45 3.44 -3.00 28.70
C ALA A 45 1.91 -3.07 28.62
N LEU A 46 1.22 -1.96 28.91
CA LEU A 46 -0.23 -1.87 28.75
C LEU A 46 -0.67 -2.06 27.30
N ASP A 47 0.08 -1.50 26.35
CA ASP A 47 -0.14 -1.73 24.92
C ASP A 47 -0.02 -3.21 24.55
N THR A 48 0.97 -3.93 25.08
CA THR A 48 1.10 -5.38 24.90
C THR A 48 -0.08 -6.15 25.49
N VAL A 49 -0.51 -5.83 26.71
CA VAL A 49 -1.66 -6.48 27.37
C VAL A 49 -2.93 -6.30 26.54
N VAL A 50 -3.24 -5.07 26.12
CA VAL A 50 -4.44 -4.76 25.31
C VAL A 50 -4.42 -5.51 23.98
N ASN A 51 -3.27 -5.59 23.32
CA ASN A 51 -3.16 -6.23 22.01
C ASN A 51 -3.06 -7.76 22.08
N HIS A 52 -2.75 -8.35 23.24
CA HIS A 52 -2.37 -9.76 23.33
C HIS A 52 -3.46 -10.72 22.81
N TRP A 53 -4.71 -10.55 23.25
CA TRP A 53 -5.86 -11.34 22.76
C TRP A 53 -5.99 -11.25 21.24
N ALA A 54 -6.04 -10.02 20.73
CA ALA A 54 -6.26 -9.75 19.32
C ALA A 54 -5.11 -10.32 18.46
N SER A 55 -3.86 -10.22 18.94
CA SER A 55 -2.69 -10.70 18.22
C SER A 55 -2.55 -12.23 18.16
N THR A 56 -3.16 -12.94 19.12
CA THR A 56 -3.11 -14.41 19.20
C THR A 56 -4.28 -15.08 18.47
N HIS A 57 -5.40 -14.38 18.31
CA HIS A 57 -6.61 -14.90 17.66
C HIS A 57 -6.82 -14.38 16.23
N HIS A 58 -6.10 -13.33 15.83
CA HIS A 58 -6.26 -12.67 14.54
C HIS A 58 -4.90 -12.36 13.88
N TYR A 59 -4.94 -11.80 12.67
CA TYR A 59 -3.74 -11.52 11.90
C TYR A 59 -3.17 -10.15 12.23
N SER A 60 -1.92 -10.13 12.70
CA SER A 60 -1.24 -8.90 13.09
C SER A 60 -0.32 -8.39 11.98
N VAL A 61 -0.44 -7.10 11.65
CA VAL A 61 0.51 -6.40 10.77
C VAL A 61 0.94 -5.11 11.46
N GLY A 62 2.17 -5.10 12.00
CA GLY A 62 2.64 -4.01 12.84
C GLY A 62 1.76 -3.87 14.09
N ARG A 63 1.07 -2.73 14.22
CA ARG A 63 0.15 -2.42 15.33
C ARG A 63 -1.33 -2.55 14.94
N SER A 64 -1.59 -3.10 13.77
CA SER A 64 -2.95 -3.28 13.25
C SER A 64 -3.33 -4.75 13.26
N ILE A 65 -4.60 -5.02 13.59
CA ILE A 65 -5.18 -6.37 13.67
C ILE A 65 -6.25 -6.55 12.60
N PHE A 66 -6.24 -7.68 11.90
CA PHE A 66 -7.12 -8.01 10.80
C PHE A 66 -7.76 -9.39 10.99
N THR A 67 -9.03 -9.54 10.65
CA THR A 67 -9.77 -10.82 10.79
C THR A 67 -9.98 -11.54 9.47
N GLY A 68 -9.96 -10.82 8.33
CA GLY A 68 -10.27 -11.35 7.00
C GLY A 68 -11.75 -11.65 6.76
N GLY A 69 -12.61 -11.56 7.77
CA GLY A 69 -14.03 -11.91 7.67
C GLY A 69 -14.87 -10.96 6.81
N ASP A 70 -14.40 -9.73 6.60
CA ASP A 70 -15.01 -8.74 5.71
C ASP A 70 -14.09 -8.38 4.54
N ALA A 71 -13.31 -9.36 4.09
CA ALA A 71 -12.44 -9.22 2.93
C ALA A 71 -13.23 -8.75 1.69
N ARG A 72 -12.61 -7.87 0.91
CA ARG A 72 -13.16 -7.43 -0.38
C ARG A 72 -12.14 -7.62 -1.48
N SER A 73 -12.55 -8.27 -2.55
CA SER A 73 -11.62 -8.63 -3.62
C SER A 73 -11.15 -7.42 -4.44
N LEU A 74 -9.88 -7.49 -4.78
CA LEU A 74 -9.19 -6.70 -5.79
C LEU A 74 -8.93 -7.58 -7.02
N SER A 75 -8.16 -7.06 -7.98
CA SER A 75 -7.79 -7.86 -9.14
C SER A 75 -6.76 -8.94 -8.80
N TYR A 76 -6.76 -10.00 -9.60
CA TYR A 76 -5.71 -11.04 -9.63
C TYR A 76 -5.47 -11.79 -8.31
N GLY A 77 -6.53 -12.09 -7.56
CA GLY A 77 -6.43 -12.87 -6.33
C GLY A 77 -5.76 -12.12 -5.18
N LEU A 78 -6.03 -10.82 -5.10
CA LEU A 78 -5.74 -10.00 -3.94
C LEU A 78 -7.04 -9.63 -3.25
N ASP A 79 -7.03 -9.55 -1.93
CA ASP A 79 -8.15 -9.08 -1.12
C ASP A 79 -7.71 -7.92 -0.22
N ILE A 80 -8.59 -6.94 -0.04
CA ILE A 80 -8.47 -5.92 1.01
C ILE A 80 -9.08 -6.48 2.28
N TRP A 81 -8.31 -6.49 3.35
CA TRP A 81 -8.80 -6.82 4.68
C TRP A 81 -8.90 -5.54 5.51
N PHE A 82 -10.02 -5.40 6.22
CA PHE A 82 -10.29 -4.26 7.09
C PHE A 82 -10.07 -4.64 8.55
N GLY A 83 -9.20 -3.88 9.19
CA GLY A 83 -8.75 -4.12 10.55
C GLY A 83 -8.80 -2.87 11.41
N LEU A 84 -8.18 -2.96 12.58
CA LEU A 84 -8.05 -1.85 13.52
C LEU A 84 -6.59 -1.63 13.86
N PHE A 85 -6.15 -0.37 13.79
CA PHE A 85 -4.95 0.09 14.46
C PHE A 85 -5.26 0.31 15.94
N LEU A 86 -4.37 -0.16 16.82
CA LEU A 86 -4.56 -0.07 18.26
C LEU A 86 -3.32 0.56 18.92
N SER A 87 -3.56 1.53 19.80
CA SER A 87 -2.48 2.07 20.65
C SER A 87 -2.96 2.63 21.98
N VAL A 88 -2.32 2.20 23.07
CA VAL A 88 -2.50 2.85 24.38
C VAL A 88 -1.71 4.15 24.40
N ARG A 89 -2.35 5.23 24.85
CA ARG A 89 -1.73 6.56 24.97
C ARG A 89 -2.07 7.20 26.31
N PRO A 90 -1.08 7.70 27.06
CA PRO A 90 -1.35 8.58 28.18
C PRO A 90 -1.73 9.97 27.69
N VAL A 91 -2.80 10.52 28.26
CA VAL A 91 -3.26 11.89 28.05
C VAL A 91 -3.52 12.53 29.41
N MET A 92 -3.79 13.84 29.43
CA MET A 92 -4.10 14.52 30.69
C MET A 92 -5.36 13.90 31.34
N GLY A 93 -5.20 13.43 32.57
CA GLY A 93 -6.23 12.86 33.42
C GLY A 93 -6.56 11.38 33.21
N GLN A 94 -6.10 10.73 32.13
CA GLN A 94 -6.47 9.34 31.84
C GLN A 94 -5.55 8.64 30.83
N LEU A 95 -5.70 7.33 30.73
CA LEU A 95 -5.21 6.54 29.60
C LEU A 95 -6.32 6.42 28.56
N ILE A 96 -5.96 6.50 27.28
CA ILE A 96 -6.89 6.23 26.18
C ILE A 96 -6.37 5.07 25.35
N LEU A 97 -7.30 4.25 24.86
CA LEU A 97 -7.05 3.36 23.73
C LEU A 97 -7.41 4.12 22.45
N ASN A 98 -6.40 4.55 21.71
CA ASN A 98 -6.57 5.09 20.37
C ASN A 98 -6.79 3.93 19.39
N VAL A 99 -7.99 3.88 18.83
CA VAL A 99 -8.45 2.89 17.84
C VAL A 99 -8.73 3.60 16.52
N ASP A 100 -8.18 3.09 15.43
CA ASP A 100 -8.47 3.63 14.10
C ASP A 100 -8.70 2.54 13.05
N SER A 101 -9.46 2.85 12.00
CA SER A 101 -9.68 1.89 10.90
C SER A 101 -8.39 1.68 10.10
N SER A 102 -7.99 0.43 9.88
CA SER A 102 -6.84 0.09 9.05
C SER A 102 -7.28 -0.79 7.87
N ALA A 103 -6.60 -0.68 6.73
CA ALA A 103 -6.83 -1.56 5.59
C ALA A 103 -5.50 -2.01 5.00
N HIS A 104 -5.37 -3.30 4.73
CA HIS A 104 -4.19 -3.88 4.08
C HIS A 104 -4.60 -4.89 3.01
N VAL A 105 -3.69 -5.13 2.08
CA VAL A 105 -3.90 -6.09 1.00
C VAL A 105 -3.22 -7.42 1.35
N PHE A 106 -3.95 -8.49 1.13
CA PHE A 106 -3.54 -9.87 1.36
C PHE A 106 -3.75 -10.67 0.08
N TYR A 107 -3.02 -11.77 -0.07
CA TYR A 107 -3.33 -12.74 -1.11
C TYR A 107 -4.65 -13.42 -0.77
N ALA A 108 -5.53 -13.53 -1.77
CA ALA A 108 -6.73 -14.33 -1.66
C ALA A 108 -6.33 -15.80 -1.47
N PRO A 109 -7.04 -16.57 -0.62
CA PRO A 109 -6.80 -18.00 -0.48
C PRO A 109 -7.03 -18.73 -1.82
N GLY A 110 -6.20 -19.72 -2.12
CA GLY A 110 -6.34 -20.55 -3.32
C GLY A 110 -5.01 -21.04 -3.87
N ASN A 111 -5.11 -21.87 -4.91
CA ASN A 111 -3.96 -22.51 -5.52
C ASN A 111 -3.07 -21.49 -6.26
N ALA A 112 -1.76 -21.53 -6.00
CA ALA A 112 -0.83 -20.57 -6.56
C ALA A 112 -0.71 -20.67 -8.10
N LEU A 113 -0.92 -21.86 -8.69
CA LEU A 113 -0.89 -22.02 -10.14
C LEU A 113 -2.14 -21.39 -10.78
N GLU A 114 -3.32 -21.54 -10.18
CA GLU A 114 -4.55 -20.88 -10.66
C GLU A 114 -4.43 -19.34 -10.60
N LEU A 115 -3.88 -18.82 -9.49
CA LEU A 115 -3.60 -17.39 -9.33
C LEU A 115 -2.61 -16.88 -10.39
N ALA A 116 -1.58 -17.67 -10.71
CA ALA A 116 -0.64 -17.35 -11.78
C ALA A 116 -1.34 -17.26 -13.14
N GLY A 117 -2.34 -18.11 -13.40
CA GLY A 117 -3.16 -18.09 -14.61
C GLY A 117 -3.92 -16.77 -14.76
N GLY A 118 -4.61 -16.36 -13.71
CA GLY A 118 -5.35 -15.09 -13.69
C GLY A 118 -4.46 -13.86 -13.94
N LEU A 119 -3.21 -13.90 -13.45
CA LEU A 119 -2.22 -12.84 -13.65
C LEU A 119 -1.64 -12.80 -15.06
N ALA A 120 -1.30 -13.97 -15.60
CA ALA A 120 -0.65 -14.15 -16.89
C ALA A 120 -1.50 -13.57 -18.03
N ASN A 121 -2.82 -13.84 -18.03
CA ASN A 121 -3.84 -13.21 -18.86
C ASN A 121 -5.21 -13.67 -18.33
N ARG A 122 -6.24 -12.81 -18.35
CA ARG A 122 -7.51 -12.98 -17.60
C ARG A 122 -8.32 -14.27 -17.86
N ASN A 123 -7.89 -15.16 -18.75
CA ASN A 123 -8.59 -16.40 -19.10
C ASN A 123 -7.65 -17.56 -19.49
N ILE A 124 -6.36 -17.58 -19.09
CA ILE A 124 -5.51 -18.75 -19.38
C ILE A 124 -5.92 -19.89 -18.45
N PRO A 125 -6.41 -21.03 -18.97
CA PRO A 125 -6.67 -22.21 -18.15
C PRO A 125 -5.40 -22.69 -17.45
N THR A 126 -5.51 -23.22 -16.23
CA THR A 126 -4.37 -23.69 -15.42
C THR A 126 -3.42 -24.61 -16.18
N LYS A 127 -3.96 -25.50 -17.01
CA LYS A 127 -3.21 -26.45 -17.85
C LYS A 127 -2.30 -25.79 -18.90
N ASP A 128 -2.61 -24.56 -19.31
CA ASP A 128 -1.90 -23.84 -20.37
C ASP A 128 -0.80 -22.92 -19.78
N ILE A 129 -0.65 -22.87 -18.46
CA ILE A 129 0.42 -22.15 -17.76
C ILE A 129 1.68 -23.01 -17.79
N ARG A 130 2.40 -22.96 -18.91
CA ARG A 130 3.64 -23.72 -19.12
C ARG A 130 4.87 -22.88 -18.85
N ALA A 131 5.93 -23.47 -18.31
CA ALA A 131 7.17 -22.77 -18.00
C ALA A 131 7.83 -22.13 -19.25
N ASP A 132 7.70 -22.77 -20.41
CA ASP A 132 8.23 -22.33 -21.70
C ASP A 132 7.29 -21.37 -22.47
N GLY A 133 6.01 -21.35 -22.14
CA GLY A 133 4.99 -20.52 -22.80
C GLY A 133 4.88 -19.08 -22.30
N LEU A 134 5.56 -18.74 -21.19
CA LEU A 134 5.47 -17.42 -20.56
C LEU A 134 6.55 -16.47 -21.08
N ASN A 135 6.14 -15.35 -21.68
CA ASN A 135 7.09 -14.31 -22.13
C ASN A 135 7.73 -13.57 -20.94
N TRP A 136 8.84 -12.87 -21.19
CA TRP A 136 9.62 -12.17 -20.15
C TRP A 136 8.80 -11.19 -19.30
N SER A 137 7.82 -10.49 -19.90
CA SER A 137 6.94 -9.56 -19.17
C SER A 137 6.06 -10.30 -18.17
N MET A 138 5.46 -11.42 -18.60
CA MET A 138 4.66 -12.29 -17.74
C MET A 138 5.50 -12.92 -16.63
N GLN A 139 6.72 -13.38 -16.98
CA GLN A 139 7.66 -13.95 -16.00
C GLN A 139 8.03 -12.94 -14.91
N THR A 140 8.33 -11.70 -15.32
CA THR A 140 8.64 -10.60 -14.39
C THR A 140 7.44 -10.31 -13.48
N ARG A 141 6.24 -10.20 -14.07
CA ARG A 141 5.01 -9.94 -13.33
C ARG A 141 4.69 -11.03 -12.30
N LEU A 142 4.81 -12.30 -12.67
CA LEU A 142 4.59 -13.43 -11.75
C LEU A 142 5.65 -13.44 -10.64
N SER A 143 6.92 -13.24 -10.98
CA SER A 143 7.99 -13.19 -9.99
C SER A 143 7.79 -12.06 -8.98
N THR A 144 7.42 -10.87 -9.44
CA THR A 144 7.07 -9.74 -8.57
C THR A 144 5.82 -10.03 -7.75
N PHE A 145 4.80 -10.65 -8.34
CA PHE A 145 3.56 -10.95 -7.62
C PHE A 145 3.78 -11.91 -6.45
N PHE A 146 4.54 -12.99 -6.63
CA PHE A 146 4.74 -14.02 -5.62
C PHE A 146 5.90 -13.74 -4.65
N ASP A 147 6.70 -12.69 -4.84
CA ASP A 147 7.80 -12.37 -3.93
C ASP A 147 7.28 -12.07 -2.51
N GLY A 148 7.81 -12.84 -1.55
CA GLY A 148 7.46 -12.74 -0.13
C GLY A 148 6.12 -13.37 0.23
N ALA A 149 5.39 -13.96 -0.73
CA ALA A 149 4.15 -14.67 -0.43
C ALA A 149 4.40 -15.86 0.50
N VAL A 150 3.57 -16.02 1.52
CA VAL A 150 3.56 -17.21 2.35
C VAL A 150 2.57 -18.21 1.77
N ILE A 151 3.03 -19.43 1.52
CA ILE A 151 2.21 -20.54 1.03
C ILE A 151 2.24 -21.70 2.02
N CYS A 152 1.24 -22.58 1.92
CA CYS A 152 1.21 -23.87 2.58
C CYS A 152 1.20 -24.96 1.51
N MET A 153 2.04 -25.96 1.69
CA MET A 153 2.01 -27.18 0.91
C MET A 153 1.40 -28.28 1.79
N LYS A 154 0.29 -28.85 1.32
CA LYS A 154 -0.32 -30.03 1.94
C LYS A 154 0.29 -31.27 1.32
N LEU A 155 0.91 -32.10 2.14
CA LEU A 155 1.51 -33.37 1.72
C LEU A 155 0.48 -34.50 1.88
N PRO A 156 0.52 -35.55 1.04
CA PRO A 156 -0.42 -36.67 1.11
C PRO A 156 -0.42 -37.42 2.45
N ASN A 157 0.68 -37.35 3.20
CA ASN A 157 0.79 -37.92 4.53
C ASN A 157 0.07 -37.10 5.63
N GLY A 158 -0.74 -36.11 5.24
CA GLY A 158 -1.43 -35.20 6.15
C GLY A 158 -0.54 -34.10 6.75
N GLY A 159 0.74 -34.06 6.38
CA GLY A 159 1.66 -33.03 6.83
C GLY A 159 1.43 -31.70 6.12
N GLU A 160 1.39 -30.61 6.85
CA GLU A 160 1.36 -29.26 6.30
C GLU A 160 2.70 -28.56 6.52
N ARG A 161 3.21 -27.90 5.48
CA ARG A 161 4.46 -27.12 5.57
C ARG A 161 4.28 -25.75 4.98
N ARG A 162 4.66 -24.72 5.75
CA ARG A 162 4.60 -23.32 5.35
C ARG A 162 5.95 -22.87 4.82
N TYR A 163 5.93 -22.13 3.71
CA TYR A 163 7.12 -21.58 3.07
C TYR A 163 6.89 -20.13 2.68
N THR A 164 7.94 -19.31 2.78
CA THR A 164 7.96 -17.99 2.17
C THR A 164 8.61 -18.09 0.80
N LEU A 165 7.91 -17.65 -0.23
CA LEU A 165 8.40 -17.62 -1.59
C LEU A 165 9.43 -16.50 -1.79
N LYS A 166 10.41 -16.78 -2.65
CA LYS A 166 11.41 -15.84 -3.12
C LYS A 166 11.12 -15.41 -4.55
N ARG A 167 10.75 -16.36 -5.41
CA ARG A 167 10.40 -16.10 -6.83
C ARG A 167 9.76 -17.33 -7.47
N ILE A 168 9.18 -17.12 -8.65
CA ILE A 168 8.83 -18.20 -9.56
C ILE A 168 10.08 -18.62 -10.35
N VAL A 169 10.20 -19.92 -10.58
CA VAL A 169 11.23 -20.55 -11.42
C VAL A 169 10.55 -21.07 -12.67
N PHE A 170 10.88 -20.46 -13.82
CA PHE A 170 10.36 -20.82 -15.13
C PHE A 170 11.09 -22.03 -15.72
N LYS A 171 11.09 -23.13 -14.95
CA LYS A 171 11.54 -24.46 -15.33
C LYS A 171 10.52 -25.47 -14.80
N THR A 172 10.39 -26.59 -15.49
CA THR A 172 9.39 -27.61 -15.17
C THR A 172 9.87 -28.52 -14.03
N PRO A 173 8.96 -29.05 -13.19
CA PRO A 173 9.30 -30.08 -12.22
C PRO A 173 10.06 -31.29 -12.80
N ALA A 174 9.83 -31.60 -14.08
CA ALA A 174 10.50 -32.67 -14.81
C ALA A 174 11.97 -32.36 -15.19
N THR A 175 12.35 -31.08 -15.27
CA THR A 175 13.70 -30.66 -15.68
C THR A 175 14.54 -30.06 -14.55
N VAL A 176 13.91 -29.52 -13.50
CA VAL A 176 14.62 -29.02 -12.33
C VAL A 176 15.14 -30.18 -11.50
N THR A 177 16.46 -30.25 -11.35
CA THR A 177 17.16 -31.24 -10.52
C THR A 177 17.68 -30.63 -9.22
N PHE A 178 17.82 -31.47 -8.21
CA PHE A 178 18.47 -31.12 -6.95
C PHE A 178 19.12 -32.35 -6.31
N GLU A 179 20.07 -32.12 -5.41
CA GLU A 179 20.71 -33.19 -4.65
C GLU A 179 19.81 -33.62 -3.48
N ARG A 180 19.32 -34.86 -3.55
CA ARG A 180 18.54 -35.52 -2.50
C ARG A 180 19.49 -36.33 -1.63
N LYS A 181 19.57 -35.95 -0.36
CA LYS A 181 20.22 -36.75 0.70
C LYS A 181 19.25 -37.74 1.30
N HIS A 182 19.67 -39.00 1.34
CA HIS A 182 18.96 -40.12 1.94
C HIS A 182 19.24 -40.25 3.44
N PRO A 183 18.39 -40.96 4.21
CA PRO A 183 18.60 -41.17 5.64
C PRO A 183 19.90 -41.92 5.98
N ASP A 184 20.41 -42.71 5.05
CA ASP A 184 21.67 -43.47 5.16
C ASP A 184 22.93 -42.62 4.93
N GLY A 185 22.77 -41.31 4.66
CA GLY A 185 23.87 -40.38 4.42
C GLY A 185 24.35 -40.33 2.96
N THR A 186 23.80 -41.16 2.07
CA THR A 186 24.09 -41.08 0.63
C THR A 186 23.34 -39.93 -0.03
N SER A 187 23.83 -39.47 -1.19
CA SER A 187 23.17 -38.46 -2.01
C SER A 187 22.93 -38.98 -3.43
N ASP A 188 21.77 -38.65 -4.00
CA ASP A 188 21.51 -38.79 -5.43
C ASP A 188 20.97 -37.48 -6.03
N VAL A 189 21.03 -37.36 -7.35
CA VAL A 189 20.42 -36.24 -8.07
C VAL A 189 19.11 -36.73 -8.66
N CYS A 190 17.99 -36.09 -8.30
CA CYS A 190 16.68 -36.41 -8.84
C CYS A 190 15.95 -35.13 -9.25
N THR A 191 14.93 -35.28 -10.10
CA THR A 191 14.07 -34.15 -10.48
C THR A 191 13.04 -33.87 -9.40
N VAL A 192 12.47 -32.66 -9.39
CA VAL A 192 11.36 -32.33 -8.48
C VAL A 192 10.19 -33.29 -8.70
N ALA A 193 9.82 -33.59 -9.95
CA ALA A 193 8.75 -34.54 -10.25
C ALA A 193 9.04 -35.95 -9.70
N GLN A 194 10.24 -36.48 -9.92
CA GLN A 194 10.65 -37.79 -9.38
C GLN A 194 10.61 -37.81 -7.86
N TYR A 195 11.10 -36.76 -7.20
CA TYR A 195 11.10 -36.67 -5.75
C TYR A 195 9.68 -36.75 -5.17
N PHE A 196 8.73 -36.00 -5.73
CA PHE A 196 7.35 -36.00 -5.25
C PHE A 196 6.64 -37.33 -5.53
N GLN A 197 6.92 -37.97 -6.66
CA GLN A 197 6.42 -39.31 -6.98
C GLN A 197 6.97 -40.37 -6.01
N GLU A 198 8.28 -40.45 -5.84
CA GLU A 198 8.94 -41.50 -5.04
C GLU A 198 8.75 -41.33 -3.54
N THR A 199 8.75 -40.08 -3.05
CA THR A 199 8.72 -39.79 -1.60
C THR A 199 7.30 -39.68 -1.07
N TYR A 200 6.38 -39.13 -1.85
CA TYR A 200 5.02 -38.82 -1.41
C TYR A 200 3.94 -39.53 -2.22
N GLY A 201 4.29 -40.25 -3.29
CA GLY A 201 3.30 -40.89 -4.17
C GLY A 201 2.47 -39.89 -4.98
N VAL A 202 2.96 -38.65 -5.18
CA VAL A 202 2.21 -37.59 -5.89
C VAL A 202 2.59 -37.57 -7.35
N THR A 203 1.63 -37.90 -8.21
CA THR A 203 1.71 -37.64 -9.65
C THR A 203 1.24 -36.22 -9.93
N LEU A 204 2.13 -35.39 -10.48
CA LEU A 204 1.80 -34.00 -10.81
C LEU A 204 0.82 -33.92 -11.99
N ASN A 205 -0.22 -33.11 -11.86
CA ASN A 205 -1.23 -32.93 -12.92
C ASN A 205 -0.73 -31.99 -14.03
N TYR A 206 0.14 -31.06 -13.67
CA TYR A 206 0.70 -30.04 -14.54
C TYR A 206 2.24 -30.11 -14.53
N PRO A 207 2.84 -31.18 -15.08
CA PRO A 207 4.29 -31.39 -15.04
C PRO A 207 5.07 -30.35 -15.87
N ASP A 208 4.41 -29.64 -16.78
CA ASP A 208 4.98 -28.56 -17.59
C ASP A 208 4.86 -27.16 -16.93
N ALA A 209 4.20 -27.07 -15.78
CA ALA A 209 4.02 -25.81 -15.08
C ALA A 209 5.34 -25.29 -14.44
N PRO A 210 5.44 -23.99 -14.17
CA PRO A 210 6.56 -23.43 -13.39
C PRO A 210 6.66 -24.01 -11.98
N CYS A 211 7.84 -23.88 -11.38
CA CYS A 211 8.06 -24.14 -9.96
C CYS A 211 8.14 -22.83 -9.15
N ALA A 212 8.08 -22.91 -7.83
CA ALA A 212 8.38 -21.80 -6.92
C ALA A 212 9.67 -22.08 -6.13
N GLU A 213 10.57 -21.09 -6.06
CA GLU A 213 11.72 -21.13 -5.15
C GLU A 213 11.35 -20.44 -3.84
N THR A 214 11.57 -21.12 -2.73
CA THR A 214 11.38 -20.59 -1.39
C THR A 214 12.63 -19.83 -0.92
N ARG A 215 12.49 -18.97 0.10
CA ARG A 215 13.64 -18.29 0.73
C ARG A 215 14.62 -19.27 1.40
N GLY A 216 14.17 -20.49 1.73
CA GLY A 216 15.01 -21.56 2.25
C GLY A 216 15.75 -22.36 1.18
N GLY A 217 15.62 -22.00 -0.10
CA GLY A 217 16.29 -22.66 -1.23
C GLY A 217 15.58 -23.92 -1.75
N GLN A 218 14.45 -24.31 -1.17
CA GLN A 218 13.64 -25.41 -1.71
C GLN A 218 12.92 -24.95 -2.99
N VAL A 219 12.82 -25.86 -3.96
CA VAL A 219 12.01 -25.68 -5.18
C VAL A 219 10.79 -26.58 -5.09
N LEU A 220 9.60 -25.99 -5.26
CA LEU A 220 8.31 -26.65 -5.10
C LEU A 220 7.51 -26.57 -6.42
N PRO A 221 6.79 -27.61 -6.84
CA PRO A 221 5.81 -27.49 -7.92
C PRO A 221 4.76 -26.43 -7.56
N LEU A 222 4.49 -25.49 -8.46
CA LEU A 222 3.55 -24.40 -8.17
C LEU A 222 2.12 -24.93 -7.95
N GLU A 223 1.77 -26.05 -8.58
CA GLU A 223 0.47 -26.72 -8.39
C GLU A 223 0.22 -27.23 -6.97
N LEU A 224 1.26 -27.45 -6.16
CA LEU A 224 1.14 -27.93 -4.77
C LEU A 224 1.19 -26.80 -3.74
N CYS A 225 1.29 -25.55 -4.20
CA CYS A 225 1.41 -24.38 -3.34
C CYS A 225 0.05 -23.71 -3.15
N GLU A 226 -0.47 -23.70 -1.92
CA GLU A 226 -1.72 -23.01 -1.57
C GLU A 226 -1.44 -21.68 -0.84
N MET A 227 -2.11 -20.61 -1.24
CA MET A 227 -2.05 -19.33 -0.53
C MET A 227 -2.71 -19.44 0.83
N VAL A 228 -1.97 -19.10 1.89
CA VAL A 228 -2.53 -19.11 3.25
C VAL A 228 -3.29 -17.83 3.52
N PRO A 229 -4.45 -17.89 4.22
CA PRO A 229 -5.08 -16.71 4.76
C PRO A 229 -4.11 -15.92 5.65
N GLY A 230 -4.11 -14.60 5.53
CA GLY A 230 -3.21 -13.70 6.27
C GLY A 230 -1.83 -13.51 5.64
N SER A 231 -1.56 -14.10 4.47
CA SER A 231 -0.38 -13.78 3.67
C SER A 231 -0.49 -12.36 3.13
N ARG A 232 0.28 -11.42 3.68
CA ARG A 232 0.24 -10.00 3.29
C ARG A 232 0.88 -9.78 1.91
N TYR A 233 0.22 -9.01 1.05
CA TYR A 233 0.82 -8.49 -0.17
C TYR A 233 1.70 -7.27 0.13
N GLY A 234 3.02 -7.42 -0.03
CA GLY A 234 3.99 -6.36 0.28
C GLY A 234 4.36 -5.45 -0.90
N ASN A 235 4.02 -5.85 -2.12
CA ASN A 235 4.47 -5.18 -3.33
C ASN A 235 3.58 -3.99 -3.70
N LYS A 236 4.08 -3.12 -4.58
CA LYS A 236 3.32 -1.97 -5.08
C LYS A 236 2.10 -2.47 -5.86
N LEU A 237 0.92 -1.98 -5.47
CA LEU A 237 -0.32 -2.24 -6.19
C LEU A 237 -0.30 -1.60 -7.58
N SER A 238 -1.09 -2.16 -8.50
CA SER A 238 -1.38 -1.48 -9.77
C SER A 238 -2.16 -0.18 -9.52
N ASP A 239 -2.13 0.75 -10.47
CA ASP A 239 -2.91 2.00 -10.34
C ASP A 239 -4.42 1.72 -10.27
N TYR A 240 -4.88 0.67 -10.95
CA TYR A 240 -6.25 0.19 -10.88
C TYR A 240 -6.61 -0.31 -9.48
N ASP A 241 -5.82 -1.20 -8.90
CA ASP A 241 -6.05 -1.75 -7.55
C ASP A 241 -5.89 -0.67 -6.47
N THR A 242 -4.95 0.27 -6.66
CA THR A 242 -4.80 1.43 -5.79
C THR A 242 -6.08 2.28 -5.79
N SER A 243 -6.63 2.57 -6.97
CA SER A 243 -7.90 3.30 -7.10
C SER A 243 -9.07 2.54 -6.48
N ALA A 244 -9.15 1.22 -6.71
CA ALA A 244 -10.18 0.37 -6.13
C ALA A 244 -10.07 0.32 -4.60
N MET A 245 -8.86 0.17 -4.05
CA MET A 245 -8.59 0.21 -2.62
C MET A 245 -9.01 1.55 -2.00
N ILE A 246 -8.66 2.68 -2.61
CA ILE A 246 -9.08 4.01 -2.13
C ILE A 246 -10.61 4.10 -2.09
N LYS A 247 -11.30 3.69 -3.16
CA LYS A 247 -12.76 3.73 -3.23
C LYS A 247 -13.42 2.84 -2.17
N GLN A 248 -12.89 1.63 -1.97
CA GLN A 248 -13.46 0.67 -1.04
C GLN A 248 -13.19 1.02 0.43
N THR A 249 -12.09 1.74 0.71
CA THR A 249 -11.71 2.19 2.07
C THR A 249 -12.26 3.58 2.41
N CYS A 250 -12.76 4.33 1.44
CA CYS A 250 -13.39 5.63 1.65
C CYS A 250 -14.76 5.46 2.30
N VAL A 251 -14.84 5.69 3.60
CA VAL A 251 -16.06 5.60 4.41
C VAL A 251 -16.35 6.96 5.04
N ARG A 252 -17.63 7.35 5.11
CA ARG A 252 -18.05 8.62 5.72
C ARG A 252 -17.75 8.62 7.22
N PRO A 253 -17.45 9.78 7.84
CA PRO A 253 -17.06 9.82 9.26
C PRO A 253 -18.04 9.09 10.19
N PHE A 254 -19.34 9.34 10.07
CA PHE A 254 -20.35 8.71 10.94
C PHE A 254 -20.32 7.16 10.87
N GLU A 255 -20.34 6.60 9.66
CA GLU A 255 -20.23 5.15 9.43
C GLU A 255 -18.89 4.60 9.92
N ARG A 256 -17.81 5.37 9.76
CA ARG A 256 -16.47 5.00 10.24
C ARG A 256 -16.44 4.84 11.76
N PHE A 257 -17.04 5.78 12.51
CA PHE A 257 -17.16 5.69 13.97
C PHE A 257 -17.93 4.44 14.39
N GLN A 258 -19.08 4.16 13.75
CA GLN A 258 -19.88 2.96 14.02
C GLN A 258 -19.09 1.67 13.75
N ASN A 259 -18.40 1.60 12.61
CA ASN A 259 -17.59 0.45 12.21
C ASN A 259 -16.43 0.20 13.17
N ILE A 260 -15.73 1.26 13.60
CA ILE A 260 -14.65 1.16 14.59
C ILE A 260 -15.20 0.63 15.91
N GLN A 261 -16.31 1.19 16.41
CA GLN A 261 -16.91 0.76 17.67
C GLN A 261 -17.31 -0.72 17.62
N ALA A 262 -18.06 -1.14 16.60
CA ALA A 262 -18.49 -2.52 16.43
C ALA A 262 -17.29 -3.49 16.32
N LYS A 263 -16.35 -3.22 15.40
CA LYS A 263 -15.16 -4.07 15.24
C LYS A 263 -14.29 -4.12 16.48
N SER A 264 -14.18 -3.03 17.24
CA SER A 264 -13.30 -2.99 18.42
C SER A 264 -13.80 -3.91 19.52
N ARG A 265 -15.12 -3.99 19.70
CA ARG A 265 -15.76 -4.91 20.65
C ARG A 265 -15.43 -6.36 20.33
N ASP A 266 -15.49 -6.73 19.05
CA ASP A 266 -15.27 -8.10 18.59
C ASP A 266 -13.77 -8.47 18.60
N ILE A 267 -12.92 -7.65 17.98
CA ILE A 267 -11.47 -7.91 17.84
C ILE A 267 -10.76 -7.97 19.20
N LEU A 268 -11.18 -7.15 20.17
CA LEU A 268 -10.56 -7.12 21.50
C LEU A 268 -11.28 -8.03 22.50
N SER A 269 -12.41 -8.66 22.12
CA SER A 269 -13.28 -9.39 23.03
C SER A 269 -13.59 -8.57 24.30
N LEU A 270 -13.97 -7.29 24.15
CA LEU A 270 -14.01 -6.33 25.28
C LEU A 270 -14.83 -6.79 26.49
N ASN A 271 -15.83 -7.64 26.28
CA ASN A 271 -16.67 -8.17 27.36
C ASN A 271 -16.03 -9.32 28.14
N ASN A 272 -15.20 -10.15 27.48
CA ASN A 272 -14.71 -11.43 28.00
C ASN A 272 -13.20 -11.60 27.74
N ASN A 273 -12.42 -10.52 27.78
CA ASN A 273 -10.98 -10.59 27.57
C ASN A 273 -10.27 -10.99 28.88
N PRO A 274 -9.75 -12.23 29.00
CA PRO A 274 -9.16 -12.71 30.25
C PRO A 274 -7.86 -11.96 30.61
N TYR A 275 -7.12 -11.47 29.62
CA TYR A 275 -5.88 -10.73 29.83
C TYR A 275 -6.16 -9.34 30.39
N LEU A 276 -7.23 -8.66 29.95
CA LEU A 276 -7.62 -7.39 30.54
C LEU A 276 -8.09 -7.58 32.00
N GLN A 277 -8.86 -8.63 32.27
CA GLN A 277 -9.35 -8.96 33.61
C GLN A 277 -8.21 -9.26 34.59
N GLU A 278 -7.22 -10.06 34.18
CA GLU A 278 -6.05 -10.40 34.99
C GLU A 278 -5.25 -9.15 35.40
N PHE A 279 -5.13 -8.17 34.49
CA PHE A 279 -4.45 -6.90 34.75
C PHE A 279 -5.36 -5.84 35.39
N GLY A 280 -6.59 -6.18 35.77
CA GLY A 280 -7.56 -5.25 36.36
C GLY A 280 -7.94 -4.09 35.44
N MET A 281 -7.82 -4.26 34.12
CA MET A 281 -8.09 -3.24 33.13
C MET A 281 -9.52 -3.35 32.59
N SER A 282 -10.17 -2.20 32.44
CA SER A 282 -11.45 -2.08 31.73
C SER A 282 -11.35 -0.98 30.69
N ILE A 283 -11.97 -1.20 29.53
CA ILE A 283 -11.98 -0.24 28.42
C ILE A 283 -13.43 0.18 28.19
N ASP A 284 -13.71 1.49 28.22
CA ASP A 284 -15.03 2.01 27.84
C ASP A 284 -15.25 1.75 26.34
N ASN A 285 -16.41 1.19 25.99
CA ASN A 285 -16.79 0.89 24.61
C ASN A 285 -17.38 2.12 23.87
N ARG A 286 -17.32 3.32 24.47
CA ARG A 286 -17.76 4.58 23.86
C ARG A 286 -16.57 5.46 23.51
N PHE A 287 -16.71 6.24 22.46
CA PHE A 287 -15.73 7.27 22.14
C PHE A 287 -15.69 8.35 23.22
N SER A 288 -14.48 8.79 23.55
CA SER A 288 -14.27 9.93 24.43
C SER A 288 -14.85 11.20 23.79
N THR A 289 -15.55 12.00 24.58
CA THR A 289 -16.12 13.29 24.16
C THR A 289 -15.24 14.42 24.68
N THR A 290 -14.96 15.41 23.83
CA THR A 290 -14.17 16.58 24.20
C THR A 290 -14.72 17.84 23.57
N ASN A 291 -14.49 18.98 24.21
CA ASN A 291 -14.89 20.27 23.70
C ASN A 291 -13.90 20.73 22.63
N ALA A 292 -14.38 20.92 21.40
CA ALA A 292 -13.61 21.47 20.30
C ALA A 292 -13.95 22.95 20.07
N ARG A 293 -13.02 23.69 19.46
CA ARG A 293 -13.23 25.08 19.03
C ARG A 293 -12.95 25.19 17.53
N VAL A 294 -13.87 25.79 16.79
CA VAL A 294 -13.64 26.16 15.38
C VAL A 294 -12.99 27.54 15.37
N LEU A 295 -11.73 27.61 14.94
CA LEU A 295 -11.01 28.88 14.83
C LEU A 295 -11.59 29.71 13.68
N PRO A 296 -11.65 31.05 13.80
CA PRO A 296 -12.09 31.91 12.72
C PRO A 296 -11.15 31.79 11.52
N MET A 297 -11.72 31.76 10.31
CA MET A 297 -10.94 31.70 9.07
C MET A 297 -10.26 33.06 8.83
N PRO A 298 -8.97 33.08 8.42
CA PRO A 298 -8.30 34.32 8.08
C PRO A 298 -8.89 34.92 6.79
N GLU A 299 -8.85 36.24 6.67
CA GLU A 299 -9.23 36.92 5.45
C GLU A 299 -8.11 36.87 4.41
N LEU A 300 -8.49 36.57 3.16
CA LEU A 300 -7.58 36.55 2.03
C LEU A 300 -7.77 37.80 1.20
N LYS A 301 -6.67 38.54 1.00
CA LYS A 301 -6.66 39.75 0.17
C LYS A 301 -6.28 39.41 -1.28
N TYR A 302 -7.21 39.69 -2.19
CA TYR A 302 -7.05 39.61 -3.63
C TYR A 302 -7.36 40.94 -4.30
N LYS A 303 -7.22 40.98 -5.62
CA LYS A 303 -7.69 42.09 -6.45
C LYS A 303 -8.97 41.69 -7.17
N GLN A 304 -9.77 42.66 -7.59
CA GLN A 304 -10.94 42.43 -8.43
C GLN A 304 -11.05 43.52 -9.49
N SER A 305 -11.52 43.17 -10.69
CA SER A 305 -11.83 44.14 -11.74
C SER A 305 -13.32 44.47 -11.72
N VAL A 306 -13.66 45.71 -11.36
CA VAL A 306 -15.04 46.22 -11.35
C VAL A 306 -15.10 47.43 -12.27
N ASN A 307 -15.94 47.39 -13.30
CA ASN A 307 -16.09 48.46 -14.30
C ASN A 307 -14.73 48.95 -14.88
N GLY A 308 -13.82 48.01 -15.15
CA GLY A 308 -12.48 48.30 -15.68
C GLY A 308 -11.45 48.79 -14.64
N ARG A 309 -11.84 48.99 -13.37
CA ARG A 309 -10.94 49.40 -12.28
C ARG A 309 -10.53 48.22 -11.42
N VAL A 310 -9.23 48.13 -11.09
CA VAL A 310 -8.68 47.10 -10.21
C VAL A 310 -8.75 47.60 -8.75
N THR A 311 -9.50 46.89 -7.91
CA THR A 311 -9.72 47.23 -6.49
C THR A 311 -9.33 46.05 -5.59
N ASP A 312 -9.18 46.31 -4.29
CA ASP A 312 -8.98 45.26 -3.30
C ASP A 312 -10.27 44.48 -3.05
N GLN A 313 -10.15 43.17 -2.92
CA GLN A 313 -11.24 42.28 -2.53
C GLN A 313 -10.77 41.39 -1.38
N LEU A 314 -11.49 41.45 -0.27
CA LEU A 314 -11.31 40.55 0.86
C LEU A 314 -12.23 39.34 0.70
N VAL A 315 -11.70 38.16 1.02
CA VAL A 315 -12.40 36.88 0.87
C VAL A 315 -12.23 36.11 2.17
N VAL A 316 -13.34 35.75 2.78
CA VAL A 316 -13.35 34.84 3.93
C VAL A 316 -13.61 33.43 3.41
N PRO A 317 -12.66 32.48 3.58
CA PRO A 317 -12.89 31.08 3.19
C PRO A 317 -14.09 30.48 3.92
N THR A 318 -14.80 29.59 3.23
CA THR A 318 -15.92 28.83 3.80
C THR A 318 -15.58 27.34 3.79
N GLY A 319 -15.77 26.67 4.92
CA GLY A 319 -15.41 25.25 5.07
C GLY A 319 -13.94 24.95 4.79
N GLY A 320 -13.03 25.92 5.01
CA GLY A 320 -11.60 25.77 4.71
C GLY A 320 -11.25 25.86 3.21
N SER A 321 -12.19 26.30 2.36
CA SER A 321 -11.99 26.39 0.92
C SER A 321 -12.36 27.78 0.37
N TRP A 322 -11.69 28.15 -0.72
CA TRP A 322 -12.03 29.33 -1.53
C TRP A 322 -11.62 29.07 -2.98
N ASN A 323 -12.15 29.86 -3.91
CA ASN A 323 -11.76 29.81 -5.32
C ASN A 323 -11.40 31.20 -5.84
N MET A 324 -10.74 31.23 -7.00
CA MET A 324 -10.31 32.46 -7.68
C MET A 324 -11.38 33.07 -8.59
N MET A 325 -12.63 32.59 -8.54
CA MET A 325 -13.70 33.11 -9.41
C MET A 325 -13.92 34.60 -9.14
N LYS A 326 -13.90 35.38 -10.22
CA LYS A 326 -14.02 36.85 -10.22
C LYS A 326 -12.95 37.57 -9.38
N LYS A 327 -11.80 36.91 -9.15
CA LYS A 327 -10.66 37.44 -8.39
C LYS A 327 -9.42 37.48 -9.28
N ARG A 328 -8.54 38.43 -8.99
CA ARG A 328 -7.21 38.61 -9.57
C ARG A 328 -6.16 38.41 -8.49
N VAL A 329 -4.97 37.95 -8.89
CA VAL A 329 -3.84 37.81 -7.97
C VAL A 329 -3.51 39.15 -7.32
N ASN A 330 -3.09 39.12 -6.04
CA ASN A 330 -2.79 40.36 -5.30
C ASN A 330 -1.64 41.15 -5.93
N ARG A 331 -0.62 40.41 -6.41
CA ARG A 331 0.48 40.93 -7.23
C ARG A 331 0.49 40.16 -8.54
N SER A 332 0.25 40.86 -9.65
CA SER A 332 0.35 40.26 -10.97
C SER A 332 1.77 40.37 -11.52
N SER A 333 2.09 39.45 -12.42
CA SER A 333 3.31 39.48 -13.20
C SER A 333 2.95 39.48 -14.68
N PHE A 334 3.93 39.85 -15.48
CA PHE A 334 3.82 39.87 -16.92
C PHE A 334 4.59 38.70 -17.52
N VAL A 335 3.91 37.82 -18.24
CA VAL A 335 4.53 36.72 -18.97
C VAL A 335 4.93 37.24 -20.34
N LYS A 336 6.25 37.28 -20.59
CA LYS A 336 6.81 37.77 -21.85
C LYS A 336 6.56 36.79 -23.00
N ASP A 337 6.91 35.52 -22.79
CA ASP A 337 6.86 34.48 -23.83
C ASP A 337 6.44 33.14 -23.27
N ILE A 338 5.78 32.33 -24.09
CA ILE A 338 5.41 30.94 -23.79
C ILE A 338 5.88 30.07 -24.95
N GLY A 339 6.60 28.99 -24.62
CA GLY A 339 6.96 27.91 -25.54
C GLY A 339 6.24 26.62 -25.12
N ILE A 340 5.85 25.82 -26.10
CA ILE A 340 5.13 24.56 -25.92
C ILE A 340 5.96 23.43 -26.53
N MET A 341 6.23 22.39 -25.74
CA MET A 341 6.84 21.16 -26.24
C MET A 341 5.81 20.03 -26.17
N VAL A 342 5.51 19.44 -27.32
CA VAL A 342 4.50 18.39 -27.47
C VAL A 342 5.20 17.05 -27.49
N MET A 343 4.93 16.24 -26.47
CA MET A 343 5.45 14.86 -26.36
C MET A 343 4.42 13.78 -26.71
N SER A 344 3.21 14.20 -27.11
CA SER A 344 2.13 13.29 -27.48
C SER A 344 2.22 12.88 -28.95
N ARG A 345 1.83 11.63 -29.25
CA ARG A 345 1.75 11.07 -30.61
C ARG A 345 0.42 11.36 -31.32
N SER A 346 -0.39 12.29 -30.80
CA SER A 346 -1.70 12.59 -31.37
C SER A 346 -1.60 13.37 -32.67
N ASN A 347 -2.32 12.90 -33.71
CA ASN A 347 -2.43 13.57 -35.01
C ASN A 347 -3.18 14.92 -34.94
N ASN A 348 -3.90 15.20 -33.85
CA ASN A 348 -4.69 16.43 -33.63
C ASN A 348 -4.00 17.44 -32.69
N ALA A 349 -2.69 17.34 -32.51
CA ALA A 349 -1.96 18.17 -31.56
C ALA A 349 -2.14 19.68 -31.83
N SER A 350 -2.09 20.11 -33.09
CA SER A 350 -2.14 21.54 -33.45
C SER A 350 -3.43 22.25 -33.01
N SER A 351 -4.60 21.66 -33.25
CA SER A 351 -5.89 22.26 -32.86
C SER A 351 -6.10 22.27 -31.35
N MET A 352 -5.62 21.23 -30.66
CA MET A 352 -5.63 21.15 -29.20
C MET A 352 -4.73 22.22 -28.58
N ILE A 353 -3.54 22.47 -29.15
CA ILE A 353 -2.59 23.48 -28.68
C ILE A 353 -3.15 24.89 -28.86
N GLN A 354 -3.79 25.16 -29.99
CA GLN A 354 -4.45 26.45 -30.22
C GLN A 354 -5.54 26.69 -29.17
N SER A 355 -6.44 25.71 -28.99
CA SER A 355 -7.53 25.80 -28.01
C SER A 355 -7.00 25.96 -26.57
N PHE A 356 -5.96 25.21 -26.21
CA PHE A 356 -5.29 25.32 -24.92
C PHE A 356 -4.70 26.73 -24.72
N THR A 357 -3.99 27.26 -25.72
CA THR A 357 -3.34 28.57 -25.66
C THR A 357 -4.37 29.68 -25.50
N GLU A 358 -5.45 29.65 -26.28
CA GLU A 358 -6.53 30.64 -26.17
C GLU A 358 -7.20 30.61 -24.79
N ASN A 359 -7.47 29.41 -24.28
CA ASN A 359 -8.03 29.25 -22.93
C ASN A 359 -7.06 29.73 -21.85
N LEU A 360 -5.77 29.41 -21.96
CA LEU A 360 -4.75 29.86 -21.03
C LEU A 360 -4.68 31.39 -21.00
N ARG A 361 -4.67 32.05 -22.16
CA ARG A 361 -4.68 33.52 -22.26
C ARG A 361 -5.89 34.13 -21.58
N LYS A 362 -7.08 33.58 -21.82
CA LYS A 362 -8.32 34.02 -21.17
C LYS A 362 -8.22 33.90 -19.65
N GLN A 363 -7.76 32.75 -19.15
CA GLN A 363 -7.60 32.52 -17.71
C GLN A 363 -6.54 33.44 -17.08
N MET A 364 -5.41 33.67 -17.76
CA MET A 364 -4.39 34.64 -17.33
C MET A 364 -4.99 36.04 -17.22
N GLY A 365 -5.77 36.48 -18.22
CA GLY A 365 -6.48 37.76 -18.19
C GLY A 365 -7.49 37.88 -17.04
N PHE A 366 -8.26 36.82 -16.75
CA PHE A 366 -9.17 36.78 -15.61
C PHE A 366 -8.43 36.90 -14.27
N LEU A 367 -7.28 36.26 -14.15
CA LEU A 367 -6.41 36.34 -12.97
C LEU A 367 -5.60 37.63 -12.89
N GLY A 368 -5.60 38.46 -13.93
CA GLY A 368 -4.83 39.71 -13.99
C GLY A 368 -3.36 39.52 -14.34
N ILE A 369 -2.97 38.34 -14.83
CA ILE A 369 -1.62 38.04 -15.32
C ILE A 369 -1.52 38.55 -16.76
N GLY A 370 -0.62 39.49 -17.00
CA GLY A 370 -0.42 40.08 -18.32
C GLY A 370 0.32 39.13 -19.26
N TYR A 371 -0.06 39.14 -20.55
CA TYR A 371 0.61 38.39 -21.60
C TYR A 371 0.44 39.10 -22.95
N ASN A 372 1.54 39.52 -23.59
CA ASN A 372 1.54 40.32 -24.84
C ASN A 372 1.62 39.48 -26.11
N GLY A 373 1.47 38.15 -26.02
CA GLY A 373 1.61 37.27 -27.18
C GLY A 373 0.41 37.37 -28.11
N ASN A 374 0.40 38.35 -29.03
CA ASN A 374 -0.47 38.34 -30.21
C ASN A 374 -0.12 37.19 -31.18
N GLN A 375 1.07 36.59 -31.05
CA GLN A 375 1.54 35.45 -31.84
C GLN A 375 1.27 34.12 -31.11
N SER A 376 0.96 33.06 -31.85
CA SER A 376 0.87 31.70 -31.30
C SER A 376 2.20 31.29 -30.63
N PRO A 377 2.17 30.62 -29.46
CA PRO A 377 3.38 30.19 -28.78
C PRO A 377 4.20 29.25 -29.66
N ARG A 378 5.53 29.38 -29.57
CA ARG A 378 6.46 28.52 -30.29
C ARG A 378 6.23 27.08 -29.85
N THR A 379 5.99 26.21 -30.82
CA THR A 379 5.62 24.82 -30.56
C THR A 379 6.63 23.90 -31.22
N MET A 380 7.23 23.00 -30.44
CA MET A 380 8.12 21.95 -30.93
C MET A 380 7.59 20.58 -30.54
N TYR A 381 7.84 19.59 -31.39
CA TYR A 381 7.46 18.20 -31.16
C TYR A 381 8.69 17.40 -30.73
N SER A 382 8.52 16.55 -29.72
CA SER A 382 9.57 15.64 -29.25
C SER A 382 9.00 14.25 -28.99
N ASN A 383 9.83 13.22 -29.11
CA ASN A 383 9.44 11.85 -28.80
C ASN A 383 9.83 11.53 -27.35
N SER A 384 8.84 11.21 -26.51
CA SER A 384 9.05 10.89 -25.09
C SER A 384 9.94 9.66 -24.84
N LEU A 385 10.23 8.87 -25.88
CA LEU A 385 11.15 7.73 -25.81
C LEU A 385 12.63 8.09 -26.05
N HIS A 386 12.93 9.34 -26.40
CA HIS A 386 14.29 9.84 -26.67
C HIS A 386 14.67 10.95 -25.69
N ASP A 387 15.95 11.31 -25.65
CA ASP A 387 16.40 12.47 -24.88
C ASP A 387 15.76 13.76 -25.41
N ILE A 388 15.02 14.44 -24.55
CA ILE A 388 14.28 15.68 -24.84
C ILE A 388 15.14 16.94 -24.71
N ALA A 389 16.33 16.84 -24.11
CA ALA A 389 17.19 17.99 -23.84
C ALA A 389 17.53 18.81 -25.11
N PRO A 390 17.84 18.21 -26.27
CA PRO A 390 18.11 18.97 -27.49
C PRO A 390 16.90 19.77 -27.99
N THR A 391 15.70 19.20 -27.88
CA THR A 391 14.46 19.89 -28.29
C THR A 391 14.19 21.09 -27.38
N LEU A 392 14.38 20.94 -26.06
CA LEU A 392 14.23 22.03 -25.10
C LEU A 392 15.22 23.16 -25.34
N GLN A 393 16.48 22.84 -25.64
CA GLN A 393 17.52 23.85 -25.95
C GLN A 393 17.18 24.62 -27.23
N SER A 394 16.68 23.93 -28.26
CA SER A 394 16.24 24.57 -29.50
C SER A 394 15.01 25.47 -29.28
N LEU A 395 14.02 25.00 -28.51
CA LEU A 395 12.85 25.81 -28.14
C LEU A 395 13.28 27.08 -27.39
N HIS A 396 14.21 26.95 -26.44
CA HIS A 396 14.75 28.09 -25.69
C HIS A 396 15.46 29.10 -26.59
N ARG A 397 16.31 28.64 -27.52
CA ARG A 397 16.99 29.51 -28.48
C ARG A 397 16.02 30.26 -29.39
N GLU A 398 14.99 29.59 -29.90
CA GLU A 398 13.95 30.24 -30.72
C GLU A 398 13.18 31.30 -29.93
N MET A 399 12.86 31.02 -28.66
CA MET A 399 12.21 31.99 -27.78
C MET A 399 13.10 33.21 -27.50
N GLN A 400 14.42 33.02 -27.31
CA GLN A 400 15.35 34.15 -27.12
C GLN A 400 15.55 34.99 -28.38
N GLY A 401 15.63 34.35 -29.56
CA GLY A 401 15.79 35.05 -30.83
C GLY A 401 14.63 35.97 -31.21
N GLN A 402 13.43 35.73 -30.66
CA GLN A 402 12.27 36.63 -30.84
C GLN A 402 12.28 37.83 -29.88
N ARG A 403 12.86 37.71 -28.68
CA ARG A 403 12.97 38.84 -27.74
C ARG A 403 13.80 39.97 -28.34
N GLY A 404 14.93 39.64 -28.95
CA GLY A 404 15.80 40.62 -29.61
C GLY A 404 15.25 41.25 -30.90
N LYS A 405 14.06 40.85 -31.37
CA LYS A 405 13.37 41.46 -32.52
C LYS A 405 12.16 42.32 -32.13
N ASN A 406 11.62 42.13 -30.92
CA ASN A 406 10.47 42.87 -30.43
C ASN A 406 10.85 44.03 -29.48
N ASP A 407 12.09 44.04 -28.96
CA ASP A 407 12.65 45.12 -28.13
C ASP A 407 13.43 46.17 -28.98
N SER A 408 13.31 46.12 -30.31
CA SER A 408 14.05 46.95 -31.29
C SER A 408 13.16 47.97 -31.99
#